data_AF-A0A2K3K1B0-F1
#
_entry.id   AF-A0A2K3K1B0-F1
#
_cell.length_a   1.000
_cell.length_b   1.000
_cell.length_c   1.000
_cell.angle_alpha   90.00
_cell.angle_beta   90.00
_cell.angle_gamma   90.00
#
_symmetry.space_group_name_H-M   'P 1'
#
loop_
_entity.id
_entity.type
_entity.pdbx_description
1 polymer ?
#
loop_
_entity_poly.entity_id
_entity_poly.type
_entity_poly.pdbx_seq_one_letter_code
_entity_poly.pdbx_strand_id
1 'polypeptide(L)'
;MCSNEDSAMLGRVASLFWCIWHNRNDKIWNDNTQSPSQVGSMAFVIWNEWFTVHQLQRHNIAPVEDPRPVRWEKPGVGWIKCNVDAAFVAGSGVTSI
;
A
#
# COMPACT_ATOMS: atom_id res chain seq x y z
N MET A 1 -7.23 -26.79 10.64
CA MET A 1 -6.12 -26.35 9.78
C MET A 1 -6.65 -25.12 9.06
N CYS A 2 -6.31 -23.87 9.32
CA CYS A 2 -5.10 -23.24 9.83
C CYS A 2 -5.52 -22.00 10.65
N SER A 3 -5.13 -21.91 11.92
CA SER A 3 -5.58 -20.81 12.80
C SER A 3 -4.48 -19.84 13.20
N ASN A 4 -3.26 -20.01 12.68
CA ASN A 4 -2.08 -19.24 13.09
C ASN A 4 -1.15 -18.99 11.90
N GLU A 5 -1.67 -18.47 10.78
CA GLU A 5 -0.76 -17.78 9.86
C GLU A 5 -0.35 -16.47 10.54
N ASP A 6 0.94 -16.34 10.84
CA ASP A 6 1.50 -15.13 11.42
C ASP A 6 1.18 -13.95 10.49
N SER A 7 0.53 -12.92 11.02
CA SER A 7 0.24 -11.67 10.30
C SER A 7 1.48 -11.11 9.58
N ALA A 8 2.68 -11.37 10.12
CA ALA A 8 3.93 -10.99 9.49
C ALA A 8 4.25 -11.81 8.22
N MET A 9 3.89 -13.09 8.16
CA MET A 9 4.05 -13.90 6.96
C MET A 9 3.11 -13.43 5.86
N LEU A 10 1.83 -13.19 6.19
CA LEU A 10 0.86 -12.64 5.25
C LEU A 10 1.29 -11.29 4.70
N GLY A 11 1.80 -10.42 5.57
CA GLY A 11 2.35 -9.12 5.18
C GLY A 11 3.51 -9.23 4.19
N ARG A 12 4.49 -10.09 4.45
CA ARG A 12 5.63 -10.35 3.54
C ARG A 12 5.18 -10.88 2.19
N VAL A 13 4.25 -11.82 2.16
CA VAL A 13 3.72 -12.40 0.91
C VAL A 13 2.93 -11.34 0.12
N ALA A 14 2.11 -10.53 0.79
CA ALA A 14 1.37 -9.44 0.17
C ALA A 14 2.32 -8.38 -0.44
N SER A 15 3.36 -7.96 0.29
CA SER A 15 4.38 -7.04 -0.24
C SER A 15 5.10 -7.63 -1.46
N LEU A 16 5.39 -8.92 -1.48
CA LEU A 16 5.99 -9.59 -2.64
C LEU A 16 5.06 -9.55 -3.86
N PHE A 17 3.78 -9.91 -3.69
CA PHE A 17 2.81 -9.84 -4.79
C PHE A 17 2.63 -8.43 -5.32
N TRP A 18 2.60 -7.44 -4.43
CA TRP A 18 2.55 -6.03 -4.81
C TRP A 18 3.76 -5.64 -5.67
N CYS A 19 4.98 -5.98 -5.24
CA CYS A 19 6.20 -5.66 -5.98
C CYS A 19 6.27 -6.37 -7.35
N ILE A 20 5.79 -7.62 -7.44
CA ILE A 20 5.70 -8.34 -8.73
C ILE A 20 4.72 -7.64 -9.66
N TRP A 21 3.54 -7.28 -9.15
CA TRP A 21 2.54 -6.53 -9.92
C TRP A 21 3.09 -5.18 -10.38
N HIS A 22 3.77 -4.46 -9.49
CA HIS A 22 4.41 -3.19 -9.81
C HIS A 22 5.46 -3.34 -10.91
N ASN A 23 6.38 -4.31 -10.79
CA ASN A 23 7.42 -4.55 -11.80
C ASN A 23 6.83 -4.91 -13.17
N ARG A 24 5.73 -5.69 -13.19
CA ARG A 24 5.00 -5.99 -14.42
C ARG A 24 4.44 -4.72 -15.06
N ASN A 25 3.84 -3.84 -14.27
CA ASN A 25 3.28 -2.59 -14.78
C ASN A 25 4.37 -1.63 -15.25
N ASP A 26 5.47 -1.54 -14.52
CA ASP A 26 6.59 -0.67 -14.87
C ASP A 26 7.19 -1.07 -16.22
N LYS A 27 7.21 -2.37 -16.55
CA LYS A 27 7.57 -2.85 -17.89
C LYS A 27 6.57 -2.42 -18.95
N ILE A 28 5.28 -2.50 -18.69
CA ILE A 28 4.24 -2.14 -19.66
C ILE A 28 4.26 -0.64 -19.96
N TRP A 29 4.41 0.19 -18.93
CA TRP A 29 4.23 1.64 -19.03
C TRP A 29 5.53 2.41 -19.26
N ASN A 30 6.66 1.94 -18.74
CA ASN A 30 7.93 2.65 -18.75
C ASN A 30 9.08 1.85 -19.41
N ASP A 31 8.78 0.68 -19.98
CA ASP A 31 9.76 -0.29 -20.52
C ASP A 31 10.85 -0.76 -19.53
N ASN A 32 10.70 -0.42 -18.26
CA ASN A 32 11.66 -0.73 -17.21
C ASN A 32 11.41 -2.13 -16.63
N THR A 33 12.46 -2.82 -16.20
CA THR A 33 12.33 -4.15 -15.58
C THR A 33 13.40 -4.35 -14.54
N GLN A 34 12.96 -4.58 -13.31
CA GLN A 34 13.82 -4.99 -12.22
C GLN A 34 14.03 -6.50 -12.26
N SER A 35 15.24 -6.93 -11.90
CA SER A 35 15.56 -8.34 -11.75
C SER A 35 14.77 -8.96 -10.60
N PRO A 36 14.58 -10.31 -10.58
CA PRO A 36 13.88 -10.96 -9.48
C PRO A 36 14.50 -10.67 -8.09
N SER A 37 15.82 -10.52 -8.01
CA SER A 37 16.50 -10.18 -6.75
C SER A 37 16.18 -8.74 -6.32
N GLN A 38 16.12 -7.78 -7.25
CA GLN A 38 15.73 -6.41 -6.95
C GLN A 38 14.28 -6.32 -6.47
N VAL A 39 13.37 -7.04 -7.12
CA VAL A 39 11.95 -7.14 -6.71
C VAL A 39 11.83 -7.72 -5.30
N GLY A 40 12.58 -8.79 -5.00
CA GLY A 40 12.63 -9.40 -3.67
C GLY A 40 13.16 -8.44 -2.60
N SER A 41 14.25 -7.73 -2.89
CA SER A 41 14.81 -6.71 -2.01
C SER A 41 13.81 -5.57 -1.74
N MET A 42 13.11 -5.10 -2.77
CA MET A 42 12.08 -4.07 -2.62
C MET A 42 10.93 -4.55 -1.73
N ALA A 43 10.44 -5.77 -1.94
CA ALA A 43 9.39 -6.35 -1.10
C ALA A 43 9.80 -6.45 0.38
N PHE A 44 11.05 -6.81 0.64
CA PHE A 44 11.61 -6.86 2.00
C PHE A 44 11.68 -5.48 2.65
N VAL A 45 12.15 -4.47 1.91
CA VAL A 45 12.22 -3.08 2.40
C VAL A 45 10.83 -2.55 2.72
N ILE A 46 9.88 -2.66 1.79
CA ILE A 46 8.50 -2.17 1.97
C ILE A 46 7.86 -2.79 3.21
N TRP A 47 7.99 -4.12 3.38
CA TRP A 47 7.43 -4.79 4.53
C TRP A 47 8.07 -4.32 5.85
N ASN A 48 9.40 -4.22 5.89
CA ASN A 48 10.11 -3.82 7.11
C ASN A 48 9.80 -2.38 7.51
N GLU A 49 9.71 -1.46 6.56
CA GLU A 49 9.32 -0.08 6.83
C GLU A 49 7.91 -0.01 7.41
N TRP A 50 6.95 -0.69 6.76
CA TRP A 50 5.57 -0.75 7.24
C TRP A 50 5.47 -1.33 8.65
N PHE A 51 6.17 -2.46 8.90
CA PHE A 51 6.19 -3.12 10.20
C PHE A 51 6.80 -2.21 11.27
N THR A 52 7.92 -1.55 10.97
CA THR A 52 8.60 -0.65 11.92
C THR A 52 7.71 0.53 12.30
N VAL A 53 7.06 1.17 11.33
CA VAL A 53 6.12 2.28 11.58
C VAL A 53 4.94 1.82 12.43
N HIS A 54 4.36 0.66 12.15
CA HIS A 54 3.22 0.15 12.91
C HIS A 54 3.59 -0.26 14.34
N GLN A 55 4.80 -0.80 14.57
CA GLN A 55 5.28 -1.05 15.93
C GLN A 55 5.48 0.27 16.69
N LEU A 56 6.08 1.29 16.06
CA LEU A 56 6.25 2.61 16.67
C LEU A 56 4.92 3.28 17.02
N GLN A 57 3.90 3.18 16.16
CA GLN A 57 2.57 3.71 16.43
C GLN A 57 1.90 3.00 17.61
N ARG A 58 2.00 1.67 17.70
CA ARG A 58 1.44 0.89 18.81
C ARG A 58 2.03 1.24 20.17
N HIS A 59 3.27 1.73 20.20
CA HIS A 59 3.94 2.13 21.45
C HIS A 59 3.66 3.58 21.87
N ASN A 60 3.36 4.49 20.94
CA ASN A 60 3.30 5.94 21.22
C ASN A 60 1.91 6.57 21.10
N ILE A 61 0.90 5.86 20.61
CA ILE A 61 -0.44 6.41 20.38
C ILE A 61 -1.45 5.49 21.07
N ALA A 62 -2.11 5.98 22.14
CA ALA A 62 -3.29 5.31 22.66
C ALA A 62 -4.31 5.17 21.53
N PRO A 63 -4.96 4.00 21.35
CA PRO A 63 -5.89 3.82 20.25
C PRO A 63 -6.99 4.87 20.37
N VAL A 64 -7.02 5.82 19.44
CA VAL A 64 -8.26 6.54 19.15
C VAL A 64 -9.19 5.45 18.66
N GLU A 65 -10.29 5.20 19.39
CA GLU A 65 -11.33 4.27 18.95
C GLU A 65 -11.66 4.58 17.49
N ASP A 66 -11.43 3.58 16.64
CA ASP A 66 -11.69 3.65 15.22
C ASP A 66 -13.14 4.09 15.01
N PRO A 67 -13.41 5.26 14.40
CA PRO A 67 -14.78 5.67 14.13
C PRO A 67 -15.29 4.73 13.04
N ARG A 68 -15.93 3.62 13.45
CA ARG A 68 -16.67 2.60 12.68
C ARG A 68 -16.33 2.57 11.18
N PRO A 69 -15.75 1.48 10.64
CA PRO A 69 -15.35 1.41 9.24
C PRO A 69 -16.46 1.92 8.33
N VAL A 70 -16.20 3.06 7.67
CA VAL A 70 -17.17 3.71 6.78
C VAL A 70 -17.35 2.79 5.58
N ARG A 71 -18.46 2.05 5.59
CA ARG A 71 -18.85 1.22 4.45
C ARG A 71 -19.28 2.16 3.32
N TRP A 72 -18.67 1.98 2.15
CA TRP A 72 -19.07 2.73 0.98
C TRP A 72 -20.54 2.43 0.60
N GLU A 73 -21.30 3.48 0.32
CA GLU A 73 -22.66 3.40 -0.23
C GLU A 73 -22.72 4.17 -1.56
N LYS A 74 -23.60 3.72 -2.46
CA LYS A 74 -23.81 4.37 -3.76
C LYS A 74 -24.44 5.75 -3.57
N PRO A 75 -23.99 6.80 -4.30
CA PRO A 75 -24.65 8.10 -4.26
C PRO A 75 -26.14 8.02 -4.63
N GLY A 76 -26.95 8.87 -4.00
CA GLY A 76 -28.38 8.99 -4.29
C GLY A 76 -28.66 9.50 -5.71
N VAL A 77 -29.91 9.38 -6.14
CA VAL A 77 -30.37 9.91 -7.44
C VAL A 77 -30.11 11.42 -7.50
N GLY A 78 -29.49 11.89 -8.59
CA GLY A 78 -29.11 13.29 -8.78
C GLY A 78 -27.67 13.64 -8.36
N TRP A 79 -26.92 12.71 -7.77
CA TRP A 79 -25.52 12.90 -7.37
C TRP A 79 -24.55 12.15 -8.27
N ILE A 80 -23.36 12.72 -8.47
CA ILE A 80 -22.25 12.12 -9.23
C ILE A 80 -21.12 11.78 -8.26
N LYS A 81 -20.55 10.58 -8.39
CA LYS A 81 -19.31 10.21 -7.69
C LYS A 81 -18.13 10.81 -8.45
N CYS A 82 -17.38 11.70 -7.81
CA CYS A 82 -16.09 12.16 -8.30
C CYS A 82 -14.99 11.43 -7.52
N ASN A 83 -14.20 10.61 -8.22
CA ASN A 83 -12.97 10.07 -7.67
C ASN A 83 -11.86 11.07 -7.98
N VAL A 84 -11.18 11.56 -6.95
CA VAL A 84 -10.00 12.43 -7.09
C VAL A 84 -8.81 11.68 -6.53
N ASP A 85 -7.73 11.64 -7.28
CA ASP A 85 -6.42 11.19 -6.79
C ASP A 85 -5.42 12.34 -6.90
N ALA A 86 -4.26 12.17 -6.27
CA ALA A 86 -3.17 13.11 -6.38
C ALA A 86 -1.86 12.34 -6.37
N ALA A 87 -0.90 12.80 -7.16
CA ALA A 87 0.44 12.25 -7.20
C ALA A 87 1.47 13.31 -6.84
N PHE A 88 2.50 12.89 -6.10
CA PHE A 88 3.66 13.70 -5.77
C PHE A 88 4.87 13.22 -6.54
N VAL A 89 5.55 14.14 -7.22
CA VAL A 89 6.84 13.87 -7.87
C VAL A 89 7.95 14.43 -6.99
N ALA A 90 8.68 13.54 -6.33
CA ALA A 90 9.78 13.90 -5.44
C ALA A 90 10.83 14.78 -6.16
N GLY A 91 11.26 15.86 -5.51
CA GLY A 91 12.25 16.80 -6.05
C GLY A 91 11.70 17.91 -6.95
N SER A 92 10.43 17.85 -7.37
CA SER A 92 9.80 18.90 -8.20
C SER A 92 9.02 19.94 -7.40
N GLY A 93 8.60 19.63 -6.17
CA GLY A 93 7.70 20.47 -5.37
C GLY A 93 6.29 20.64 -5.97
N VAL A 94 5.96 19.92 -7.03
CA VAL A 94 4.67 19.99 -7.72
C VAL A 94 3.74 18.91 -7.18
N THR A 95 2.52 19.31 -6.82
CA THR A 95 1.38 18.43 -6.54
C THR A 95 0.41 18.56 -7.71
N SER A 96 0.09 17.46 -8.39
CA SER A 96 -0.93 17.45 -9.45
C SER A 96 -2.19 16.73 -8.95
N ILE A 97 -3.35 17.28 -9.32
CA ILE A 97 -4.70 16.78 -9.03
C ILE A 97 -5.25 16.10 -10.29
#